data_AF-A0A117SDN9-F1
#
_entry.id   AF-A0A117SDN9-F1
#
_cell.length_a   1.000
_cell.length_b   1.000
_cell.length_c   1.000
_cell.angle_alpha   90.00
_cell.angle_beta   90.00
_cell.angle_gamma   90.00
#
_symmetry.space_group_name_H-M   'P 1'
#
loop_
_entity.id
_entity.type
_entity.pdbx_description
1 polymer ?
#
loop_
_entity_poly.entity_id
_entity_poly.type
_entity_poly.pdbx_seq_one_letter_code
_entity_poly.pdbx_strand_id
1 'polypeptide(L)'
;MWSPPHAAEPALPATAAEPAAEPVMPYMEELEFGKLLVTQRCANCHGIAEGADRFAAPLHHLFGRMPASIEGYTFSINMKNIDIAWSPSTLDDWLKQTTFDTPDIRMRHVGITNEVQRTAVISYLKSLPGNAGAAPE
;
A
#
# COMPACT_ATOMS: atom_id res chain seq x y z
N MET A 1 -12.71 41.71 -60.09
CA MET A 1 -11.89 40.47 -60.14
C MET A 1 -12.70 39.33 -59.54
N TRP A 2 -13.00 38.31 -60.36
CA TRP A 2 -13.68 37.09 -59.96
C TRP A 2 -12.63 36.02 -59.61
N SER A 3 -12.71 35.43 -58.41
CA SER A 3 -11.89 34.28 -58.00
C SER A 3 -12.76 33.02 -57.95
N PRO A 4 -12.29 31.87 -58.45
CA PRO A 4 -13.04 30.63 -58.38
C PRO A 4 -13.02 30.04 -56.95
N PRO A 5 -14.03 29.23 -56.56
CA PRO A 5 -13.97 28.49 -55.30
C PRO A 5 -12.96 27.35 -55.41
N HIS A 6 -12.17 27.16 -54.35
CA HIS A 6 -11.32 26.00 -54.17
C HIS A 6 -12.19 24.73 -54.13
N ALA A 7 -11.86 23.76 -54.97
CA ALA A 7 -12.44 22.43 -54.90
C ALA A 7 -12.07 21.78 -53.56
N ALA A 8 -13.06 21.29 -52.83
CA ALA A 8 -12.86 20.53 -51.61
C ALA A 8 -12.44 19.10 -51.97
N GLU A 9 -11.31 18.65 -51.43
CA GLU A 9 -10.85 17.26 -51.49
C GLU A 9 -11.74 16.38 -50.58
N PRO A 10 -12.03 15.12 -50.95
CA PRO A 10 -12.87 14.26 -50.13
C PRO A 10 -12.11 13.82 -48.87
N ALA A 11 -12.71 14.06 -47.71
CA ALA A 11 -12.24 13.50 -46.45
C ALA A 11 -12.49 11.98 -46.44
N LEU A 12 -11.43 11.21 -46.16
CA LEU A 12 -11.53 9.79 -45.87
C LEU A 12 -12.31 9.57 -44.56
N PRO A 13 -13.09 8.48 -44.42
CA PRO A 13 -13.83 8.24 -43.20
C PRO A 13 -12.87 7.92 -42.06
N ALA A 14 -13.03 8.66 -40.94
CA ALA A 14 -12.42 8.28 -39.68
C ALA A 14 -13.06 6.96 -39.24
N THR A 15 -12.28 5.87 -39.23
CA THR A 15 -12.67 4.68 -38.49
C THR A 15 -12.80 5.09 -37.03
N ALA A 16 -13.94 4.81 -36.42
CA ALA A 16 -14.12 4.96 -34.99
C ALA A 16 -13.06 4.10 -34.29
N ALA A 17 -12.22 4.71 -33.47
CA ALA A 17 -11.39 3.96 -32.54
C ALA A 17 -12.35 3.39 -31.48
N GLU A 18 -12.43 2.05 -31.40
CA GLU A 18 -12.91 1.40 -30.19
C GLU A 18 -12.08 1.90 -29.00
N PRO A 19 -12.67 2.15 -27.82
CA PRO A 19 -11.90 2.57 -26.67
C PRO A 19 -10.91 1.46 -26.32
N ALA A 20 -9.62 1.83 -26.31
CA ALA A 20 -8.60 0.99 -25.73
C ALA A 20 -8.97 0.75 -24.26
N ALA A 21 -9.26 -0.50 -23.90
CA ALA A 21 -9.31 -0.91 -22.52
C ALA A 21 -7.94 -0.59 -21.89
N GLU A 22 -7.94 0.21 -20.82
CA GLU A 22 -6.74 0.42 -20.01
C GLU A 22 -6.22 -0.94 -19.51
N PRO A 23 -4.90 -1.12 -19.36
CA PRO A 23 -4.35 -2.39 -18.93
C PRO A 23 -4.79 -2.67 -17.48
N VAL A 24 -5.84 -3.46 -17.32
CA VAL A 24 -6.10 -4.25 -16.11
C VAL A 24 -4.89 -5.14 -15.95
N MET A 25 -3.97 -4.80 -15.05
CA MET A 25 -2.79 -5.61 -14.74
C MET A 25 -3.25 -6.99 -14.25
N PRO A 26 -3.14 -8.08 -15.05
CA PRO A 26 -3.72 -9.36 -14.69
C PRO A 26 -2.59 -10.36 -14.47
N TYR A 27 -1.91 -10.35 -13.33
CA TYR A 27 -0.92 -11.42 -13.08
C TYR A 27 -0.89 -11.97 -11.66
N MET A 28 -1.61 -11.38 -10.70
CA MET A 28 -1.64 -11.92 -9.35
C MET A 28 -2.86 -11.39 -8.61
N GLU A 29 -3.54 -12.26 -7.86
CA GLU A 29 -4.62 -11.86 -6.97
C GLU A 29 -4.09 -10.92 -5.88
N GLU A 30 -4.93 -9.99 -5.39
CA GLU A 30 -4.50 -8.94 -4.45
C GLU A 30 -3.80 -9.51 -3.20
N LEU A 31 -4.34 -10.59 -2.63
CA LEU A 31 -3.76 -11.24 -1.45
C LEU A 31 -2.41 -11.89 -1.75
N GLU A 32 -2.24 -12.48 -2.93
CA GLU A 32 -0.98 -13.08 -3.37
C GLU A 32 0.07 -11.99 -3.62
N PHE A 33 -0.34 -10.88 -4.22
CA PHE A 33 0.53 -9.74 -4.45
C PHE A 33 0.95 -9.08 -3.14
N GLY A 34 0.01 -8.92 -2.21
CA GLY A 34 0.28 -8.45 -0.86
C GLY A 34 1.26 -9.34 -0.10
N LYS A 35 1.09 -10.67 -0.20
CA LYS A 35 2.01 -11.65 0.38
C LYS A 35 3.42 -11.49 -0.17
N LEU A 36 3.55 -11.34 -1.49
CA LEU A 36 4.84 -11.12 -2.15
C LEU A 36 5.51 -9.85 -1.62
N LEU A 37 4.78 -8.74 -1.58
CA LEU A 37 5.29 -7.46 -1.10
C LEU A 37 5.72 -7.53 0.37
N VAL A 38 4.89 -8.09 1.25
CA VAL A 38 5.24 -8.24 2.68
C VAL A 38 6.46 -9.14 2.87
N THR A 39 6.59 -10.20 2.09
CA THR A 39 7.78 -11.08 2.12
C THR A 39 9.04 -10.31 1.74
N GLN A 40 8.99 -9.49 0.67
CA GLN A 40 10.16 -8.76 0.18
C GLN A 40 10.52 -7.54 1.05
N ARG A 41 9.52 -6.86 1.61
CA ARG A 41 9.68 -5.53 2.20
C ARG A 41 9.61 -5.50 3.73
N CYS A 42 8.96 -6.48 4.35
CA CYS A 42 8.63 -6.45 5.78
C CYS A 42 9.22 -7.64 6.54
N ALA A 43 9.15 -8.84 5.98
CA ALA A 43 9.48 -10.10 6.66
C ALA A 43 10.96 -10.26 7.04
N ASN A 44 11.85 -9.44 6.48
CA ASN A 44 13.26 -9.37 6.91
C ASN A 44 13.41 -8.84 8.33
N CYS A 45 12.51 -7.94 8.75
CA CYS A 45 12.57 -7.27 10.04
C CYS A 45 11.45 -7.73 10.97
N HIS A 46 10.29 -8.10 10.44
CA HIS A 46 9.08 -8.35 11.21
C HIS A 46 8.67 -9.82 11.21
N GLY A 47 8.13 -10.26 12.35
CA GLY A 47 7.40 -11.51 12.47
C GLY A 47 6.05 -11.47 11.74
N ILE A 48 5.83 -12.39 10.80
CA ILE A 48 4.57 -12.50 10.05
C ILE A 48 3.70 -13.64 10.58
N ALA A 49 4.30 -14.80 10.86
CA ALA A 49 3.62 -15.92 11.48
C ALA A 49 3.42 -15.66 12.99
N GLU A 50 2.40 -16.29 13.57
CA GLU A 50 2.18 -16.25 15.01
C GLU A 50 3.37 -16.90 15.74
N GLY A 51 3.84 -16.26 16.81
CA GLY A 51 5.03 -16.68 17.56
C GLY A 51 6.37 -16.52 16.82
N ALA A 52 6.39 -15.99 15.60
CA ALA A 52 7.64 -15.67 14.91
C ALA A 52 8.16 -14.32 15.38
N ASP A 53 9.21 -14.32 16.19
CA ASP A 53 9.90 -13.10 16.60
C ASP A 53 11.04 -12.74 15.64
N ARG A 54 11.22 -11.43 15.44
CA ARG A 54 12.31 -10.85 14.63
C ARG A 54 12.82 -9.59 15.33
N PHE A 55 13.78 -8.91 14.70
CA PHE A 55 14.35 -7.66 15.22
C PHE A 55 13.32 -6.53 15.42
N ALA A 56 12.25 -6.50 14.62
CA ALA A 56 11.16 -5.54 14.73
C ALA A 56 9.89 -6.19 15.29
N ALA A 57 9.02 -5.35 15.85
CA ALA A 57 7.72 -5.72 16.41
C ALA A 57 6.89 -6.61 15.43
N PRO A 58 6.15 -7.63 15.90
CA PRO A 58 5.36 -8.48 15.01
C PRO A 58 4.21 -7.76 14.29
N LEU A 59 3.83 -8.29 13.12
CA LEU A 59 2.74 -7.79 12.28
C LEU A 59 1.43 -8.58 12.41
N HIS A 60 1.40 -9.64 13.22
CA HIS A 60 0.16 -10.23 13.72
C HIS A 60 -0.45 -9.34 14.83
N HIS A 61 -1.76 -9.46 15.07
CA HIS A 61 -2.53 -8.64 16.02
C HIS A 61 -2.26 -7.13 15.91
N LEU A 62 -2.06 -6.63 14.69
CA LEU A 62 -1.69 -5.25 14.36
C LEU A 62 -2.87 -4.30 14.44
N PHE A 63 -4.00 -4.62 13.80
CA PHE A 63 -5.12 -3.68 13.71
C PHE A 63 -5.80 -3.49 15.07
N GLY A 64 -6.09 -2.23 15.43
CA GLY A 64 -6.59 -1.80 16.73
C GLY A 64 -5.48 -1.65 17.80
N ARG A 65 -4.26 -2.13 17.54
CA ARG A 65 -3.14 -2.00 18.48
C ARG A 65 -2.58 -0.57 18.45
N MET A 66 -2.26 -0.05 19.62
CA MET A 66 -1.54 1.23 19.73
C MET A 66 -0.10 1.09 19.25
N PRO A 67 0.47 2.11 18.59
CA PRO A 67 1.90 2.18 18.34
C PRO A 67 2.69 2.05 19.65
N ALA A 68 3.87 1.44 19.55
CA ALA A 68 4.76 1.23 20.68
C ALA A 68 4.20 0.49 21.92
N SER A 69 3.14 -0.31 21.77
CA SER A 69 2.45 -0.93 22.92
C SER A 69 2.85 -2.38 23.23
N ILE A 70 3.81 -2.96 22.50
CA ILE A 70 4.22 -4.36 22.72
C ILE A 70 5.18 -4.42 23.90
N GLU A 71 4.77 -5.16 24.93
CA GLU A 71 5.57 -5.35 26.14
C GLU A 71 6.92 -6.02 25.82
N GLY A 72 7.99 -5.59 26.48
CA GLY A 72 9.34 -6.11 26.27
C GLY A 72 10.04 -5.60 25.00
N TYR A 73 9.36 -4.92 24.07
CA TYR A 73 9.99 -4.34 22.89
C TYR A 73 10.43 -2.88 23.10
N THR A 74 11.67 -2.55 22.73
CA THR A 74 12.20 -1.19 22.88
C THR A 74 11.94 -0.33 21.64
N PHE A 75 10.83 0.41 21.66
CA PHE A 75 10.46 1.37 20.60
C PHE A 75 11.30 2.65 20.60
N SER A 76 11.40 3.33 19.45
CA SER A 76 11.98 4.68 19.37
C SER A 76 11.09 5.68 20.11
N ILE A 77 11.69 6.77 20.59
CA ILE A 77 10.94 7.83 21.30
C ILE A 77 9.80 8.35 20.41
N ASN A 78 10.10 8.63 19.13
CA ASN A 78 9.10 9.21 18.24
C ASN A 78 7.99 8.22 17.86
N MET A 79 8.24 6.92 17.86
CA MET A 79 7.17 5.91 17.69
C MET A 79 6.25 5.86 18.92
N LYS A 80 6.77 6.12 20.12
CA LYS A 80 5.97 6.20 21.36
C LYS A 80 5.07 7.45 21.43
N ASN A 81 5.37 8.47 20.61
CA ASN A 81 4.60 9.71 20.57
C ASN A 81 3.39 9.63 19.62
N ILE A 82 3.22 8.53 18.89
CA ILE A 82 2.04 8.32 18.03
C ILE A 82 0.92 7.75 18.90
N ASP A 83 -0.19 8.47 19.02
CA ASP A 83 -1.34 8.13 19.87
C ASP A 83 -2.56 7.62 19.08
N ILE A 84 -2.33 7.22 17.82
CA ILE A 84 -3.38 6.74 16.92
C ILE A 84 -3.19 5.24 16.69
N ALA A 85 -4.24 4.45 16.95
CA ALA A 85 -4.22 3.01 16.72
C ALA A 85 -4.03 2.65 15.23
N TRP A 86 -3.44 1.48 14.98
CA TRP A 86 -3.31 0.96 13.63
C TRP A 86 -4.67 0.55 13.06
N SER A 87 -5.06 1.20 11.98
CA SER A 87 -6.22 0.90 11.15
C SER A 87 -5.76 0.76 9.69
N PRO A 88 -6.60 0.27 8.76
CA PRO A 88 -6.25 0.26 7.35
C PRO A 88 -5.83 1.65 6.84
N SER A 89 -6.54 2.71 7.24
CA SER A 89 -6.24 4.09 6.82
C SER A 89 -4.93 4.60 7.42
N THR A 90 -4.74 4.46 8.74
CA THR A 90 -3.52 4.96 9.39
C THR A 90 -2.29 4.18 8.96
N LEU A 91 -2.46 2.90 8.61
CA LEU A 91 -1.40 2.09 8.01
C LEU A 91 -1.11 2.46 6.55
N ASP A 92 -2.11 2.86 5.75
CA ASP A 92 -1.88 3.36 4.39
C ASP A 92 -0.99 4.61 4.40
N ASP A 93 -1.35 5.59 5.24
CA ASP A 93 -0.58 6.82 5.41
C ASP A 93 0.84 6.51 5.89
N TRP A 94 0.96 5.64 6.90
CA TRP A 94 2.27 5.19 7.40
C TRP A 94 3.13 4.55 6.31
N LEU A 95 2.57 3.63 5.53
CA LEU A 95 3.29 2.91 4.47
C LEU A 95 3.68 3.84 3.31
N LYS A 96 2.92 4.90 3.06
CA LYS A 96 3.24 5.89 2.04
C LYS A 96 4.53 6.62 2.36
N GLN A 97 4.74 7.02 3.62
CA GLN A 97 5.95 7.76 4.02
C GLN A 97 6.31 7.66 5.52
N THR A 98 6.87 6.53 5.94
CA THR A 98 7.18 6.26 7.37
C THR A 98 8.09 7.28 8.06
N THR A 99 9.10 7.83 7.38
CA THR A 99 10.16 8.64 8.02
C THR A 99 9.93 10.14 7.98
N PHE A 100 8.99 10.63 7.16
CA PHE A 100 8.71 12.06 7.06
C PHE A 100 7.77 12.49 8.19
N ASP A 101 6.75 11.69 8.45
CA ASP A 101 5.76 11.96 9.50
C ASP A 101 6.27 11.60 10.90
N THR A 102 7.33 10.77 10.98
CA THR A 102 7.93 10.38 12.27
C THR A 102 9.46 10.31 12.12
N PRO A 103 10.16 11.44 12.30
CA PRO A 103 11.63 11.45 12.24
C PRO A 103 12.23 10.51 13.29
N ASP A 104 13.48 10.07 13.09
CA ASP A 104 14.25 9.26 14.06
C ASP A 104 13.59 7.97 14.59
N ILE A 105 12.75 7.33 13.77
CA ILE A 105 12.28 5.96 14.03
C ILE A 105 13.33 4.91 13.63
N ARG A 106 13.30 3.77 14.32
CA ARG A 106 14.21 2.64 14.02
C ARG A 106 13.80 1.83 12.80
N MET A 107 12.57 1.99 12.31
CA MET A 107 12.10 1.37 11.07
C MET A 107 12.65 2.14 9.86
N ARG A 108 13.74 1.64 9.29
CA ARG A 108 14.31 2.15 8.03
C ARG A 108 13.62 1.47 6.85
N HIS A 109 12.46 1.99 6.47
CA HIS A 109 11.70 1.54 5.31
C HIS A 109 11.63 2.64 4.24
N VAL A 110 11.73 2.26 2.97
CA VAL A 110 11.44 3.17 1.86
C VAL A 110 9.94 3.09 1.58
N GLY A 111 9.24 4.21 1.74
CA GLY A 111 7.79 4.28 1.56
C GLY A 111 7.29 3.69 0.24
N ILE A 112 6.08 3.15 0.27
CA ILE A 112 5.40 2.53 -0.86
C ILE A 112 4.46 3.58 -1.47
N THR A 113 4.95 4.33 -2.47
CA THR A 113 4.18 5.43 -3.07
C THR A 113 3.02 4.96 -3.94
N ASN A 114 3.11 3.75 -4.51
CA ASN A 114 2.05 3.15 -5.31
C ASN A 114 0.91 2.66 -4.42
N GLU A 115 -0.30 3.20 -4.64
CA GLU A 115 -1.50 2.88 -3.86
C GLU A 115 -1.91 1.41 -3.97
N VAL A 116 -1.92 0.84 -5.18
CA VAL A 116 -2.26 -0.58 -5.41
C VAL A 116 -1.35 -1.50 -4.58
N GLN A 117 -0.06 -1.17 -4.47
CA GLN A 117 0.87 -1.94 -3.64
C GLN A 117 0.54 -1.80 -2.14
N ARG A 118 0.18 -0.61 -1.67
CA ARG A 118 -0.20 -0.41 -0.25
C ARG A 118 -1.49 -1.16 0.08
N THR A 119 -2.51 -1.04 -0.77
CA THR A 119 -3.78 -1.78 -0.63
C THR A 119 -3.53 -3.28 -0.54
N ALA A 120 -2.73 -3.83 -1.45
CA ALA A 120 -2.38 -5.26 -1.43
C ALA A 120 -1.64 -5.67 -0.14
N VAL A 121 -0.66 -4.88 0.31
CA VAL A 121 0.04 -5.11 1.60
C VAL A 121 -0.96 -5.11 2.76
N ILE A 122 -1.84 -4.12 2.85
CA ILE A 122 -2.83 -3.99 3.92
C ILE A 122 -3.80 -5.17 3.89
N SER A 123 -4.31 -5.56 2.73
CA SER A 123 -5.19 -6.71 2.56
C SER A 123 -4.53 -8.01 3.00
N TYR A 124 -3.27 -8.24 2.63
CA TYR A 124 -2.53 -9.40 3.12
C TYR A 124 -2.31 -9.33 4.64
N LEU A 125 -1.95 -8.19 5.21
CA LEU A 125 -1.81 -8.04 6.66
C LEU A 125 -3.13 -8.31 7.38
N LYS A 126 -4.28 -7.89 6.85
CA LYS A 126 -5.61 -8.20 7.42
C LYS A 126 -5.89 -9.71 7.46
N SER A 127 -5.34 -10.47 6.53
CA SER A 127 -5.49 -11.93 6.48
C SER A 127 -4.64 -12.68 7.52
N LEU A 128 -3.69 -12.03 8.19
CA LEU A 128 -2.83 -12.66 9.19
C LEU A 128 -3.62 -13.03 10.46
N PRO A 129 -3.15 -14.03 11.23
CA PRO A 129 -3.74 -14.38 12.53
C PRO A 129 -3.87 -13.16 13.45
N GLY A 130 -5.02 -13.05 14.10
CA GLY A 130 -5.31 -11.94 15.02
C GLY A 130 -5.57 -10.58 14.38
N ASN A 131 -5.45 -10.47 13.05
CA ASN A 131 -5.78 -9.25 12.30
C ASN A 131 -7.19 -9.28 11.70
N ALA A 132 -7.77 -10.47 11.54
CA ALA A 132 -9.15 -10.67 11.13
C ALA A 132 -10.09 -10.28 12.29
N GLY A 133 -10.64 -9.06 12.22
CA GLY A 133 -11.50 -8.49 13.26
C GLY A 133 -11.66 -6.98 13.16
N ALA A 134 -10.74 -6.29 12.50
CA ALA A 134 -10.87 -4.88 12.13
C ALA A 134 -11.52 -4.76 10.74
N ALA A 135 -12.82 -5.07 10.65
CA ALA A 135 -13.63 -4.60 9.53
C ALA A 135 -13.78 -3.06 9.65
N PRO A 136 -13.79 -2.31 8.54
CA PRO A 136 -14.07 -0.88 8.59
C PRO A 136 -15.55 -0.67 8.98
N GLU A 137 -15.80 0.29 9.87
CA GLU A 137 -17.09 0.98 9.91
C GLU A 137 -17.10 2.07 8.83
#